data_AF-A0AB34TLA5-F1
#
_entry.id   AF-A0AB34TLA5-F1
#
_cell.length_a   1.000
_cell.length_b   1.000
_cell.length_c   1.000
_cell.angle_alpha   90.00
_cell.angle_beta   90.00
_cell.angle_gamma   90.00
#
_symmetry.space_group_name_H-M   'P 1'
#
loop_
_entity.id
_entity.type
_entity.pdbx_description
1 polymer ?
#
loop_
_entity_poly.entity_id
_entity_poly.type
_entity_poly.pdbx_seq_one_letter_code
_entity_poly.pdbx_strand_id
1 'polypeptide(L)'
;MKPTLPLLLIALMPALAQAQVPTADPTATRSATRVAPPPVAPPPQAARPQPQVLPSPQPTQPIKSTGPAQVAPAPAPKPADKVYDRNGRIVPGVRPAGPNRVFDSRTGRYYDSVPAGDGQQIKR
;
A
#
# COMPACT_ATOMS: atom_id res chain seq x y z
N MET A 1 -17.24 -35.25 -71.26
CA MET A 1 -16.14 -34.93 -70.32
C MET A 1 -16.63 -33.76 -69.47
N LYS A 2 -16.79 -33.95 -68.15
CA LYS A 2 -17.44 -32.97 -67.25
C LYS A 2 -16.47 -31.79 -67.00
N PRO A 3 -16.80 -30.55 -67.37
CA PRO A 3 -15.92 -29.38 -67.19
C PRO A 3 -16.00 -28.84 -65.75
N THR A 4 -15.94 -29.72 -64.75
CA THR A 4 -16.11 -29.36 -63.34
C THR A 4 -14.84 -28.79 -62.70
N LEU A 5 -13.67 -29.15 -63.25
CA LEU A 5 -12.37 -28.72 -62.73
C LEU A 5 -12.02 -27.23 -62.98
N PRO A 6 -12.21 -26.67 -64.19
CA PRO A 6 -11.93 -25.24 -64.40
C PRO A 6 -12.93 -24.34 -63.67
N LEU A 7 -14.18 -24.80 -63.48
CA LEU A 7 -15.21 -24.05 -62.76
C LEU A 7 -14.88 -23.93 -61.25
N LEU A 8 -14.31 -24.98 -60.66
CA LEU A 8 -13.84 -25.00 -59.28
C LEU A 8 -12.64 -24.07 -59.05
N LEU A 9 -11.74 -23.96 -60.03
CA LEU A 9 -10.57 -23.07 -59.97
C LEU A 9 -10.96 -21.59 -60.02
N ILE A 10 -11.95 -21.22 -60.85
CA ILE A 10 -12.46 -19.84 -60.91
C ILE A 10 -13.21 -19.46 -59.64
N ALA A 11 -13.97 -20.41 -59.06
CA ALA A 11 -14.70 -20.19 -57.81
C ALA A 11 -13.79 -20.00 -56.58
N LEU A 12 -12.53 -20.45 -56.63
CA LEU A 12 -11.59 -20.35 -55.49
C LEU A 12 -10.80 -19.03 -55.46
N MET A 13 -10.77 -18.26 -56.56
CA MET A 13 -10.00 -17.01 -56.63
C MET A 13 -10.46 -15.85 -55.72
N PRO A 14 -11.76 -15.64 -55.40
CA PRO A 14 -12.15 -14.48 -54.60
C PRO A 14 -11.76 -14.62 -53.12
N ALA A 15 -11.43 -15.83 -52.65
CA ALA A 15 -11.07 -16.10 -51.26
C ALA A 15 -9.67 -15.55 -50.87
N LEU A 16 -8.75 -15.42 -51.83
CA LEU A 16 -7.39 -14.93 -51.56
C LEU A 16 -7.32 -13.39 -51.45
N ALA A 17 -8.33 -12.67 -51.92
CA ALA A 17 -8.37 -11.20 -51.87
C ALA A 17 -8.75 -10.64 -50.49
N GLN A 18 -9.26 -11.46 -49.57
CA GLN A 18 -9.73 -11.01 -48.25
C GLN A 18 -8.62 -10.98 -47.17
N ALA A 19 -7.38 -11.39 -47.50
CA ALA A 19 -6.31 -11.55 -46.52
C ALA A 19 -5.43 -10.30 -46.30
N GLN A 20 -5.66 -9.22 -47.04
CA GLN A 20 -4.86 -8.00 -46.91
C GLN A 20 -5.60 -6.97 -46.07
N VAL A 21 -5.56 -7.14 -44.74
CA VAL A 21 -5.87 -6.05 -43.81
C VAL A 21 -4.61 -5.20 -43.70
N PRO A 22 -4.61 -3.92 -44.11
CA PRO A 22 -3.47 -3.04 -43.86
C PRO A 22 -3.32 -2.87 -42.34
N THR A 23 -2.21 -3.35 -41.79
CA THR A 23 -1.82 -3.00 -40.41
C THR A 23 -1.26 -1.58 -40.46
N ALA A 24 -2.12 -0.59 -40.20
CA ALA A 24 -1.68 0.77 -39.98
C ALA A 24 -1.08 0.88 -38.57
N ASP A 25 0.12 1.43 -38.45
CA ASP A 25 0.74 1.74 -37.16
C ASP A 25 -0.09 2.85 -36.49
N PRO A 26 -0.76 2.58 -35.35
CA PRO A 26 -1.68 3.54 -34.71
C PRO A 26 -0.96 4.80 -34.19
N THR A 27 0.37 4.81 -34.25
CA THR A 27 1.24 5.88 -33.74
C THR A 27 1.89 6.69 -34.87
N ALA A 28 1.65 6.34 -36.15
CA ALA A 28 2.33 6.94 -37.30
C ALA A 28 2.15 8.47 -37.41
N THR A 29 1.05 9.02 -36.87
CA THR A 29 0.78 10.47 -36.89
C THR A 29 1.20 11.20 -35.62
N ARG A 30 1.83 10.52 -34.66
CA ARG A 30 2.16 11.13 -33.35
C ARG A 30 3.48 11.89 -33.41
N SER A 31 3.40 13.21 -33.58
CA SER A 31 4.54 14.11 -33.36
C SER A 31 4.95 14.09 -31.87
N ALA A 32 6.19 13.68 -31.60
CA ALA A 32 6.76 13.72 -30.25
C ALA A 32 7.36 15.10 -29.96
N THR A 33 6.51 16.09 -29.68
CA THR A 33 6.99 17.38 -29.17
C THR A 33 7.38 17.23 -27.70
N ARG A 34 8.68 17.17 -27.42
CA ARG A 34 9.24 17.19 -26.06
C ARG A 34 9.35 18.64 -25.59
N VAL A 35 8.48 19.05 -24.66
CA VAL A 35 8.58 20.35 -23.98
C VAL A 35 9.58 20.22 -22.83
N ALA A 36 10.61 21.06 -22.82
CA ALA A 36 11.51 21.17 -21.67
C ALA A 36 10.77 21.90 -20.53
N PRO A 37 10.82 21.39 -19.28
CA PRO A 37 10.20 22.08 -18.16
C PRO A 37 10.89 23.43 -17.93
N PRO A 38 10.15 24.48 -17.52
CA PRO A 38 10.75 25.77 -17.19
C PRO A 38 11.69 25.63 -15.98
N PRO A 39 12.74 26.47 -15.87
CA PRO A 39 13.61 26.49 -14.71
C PRO A 39 12.79 26.77 -13.44
N VAL A 40 12.90 25.89 -12.44
CA VAL A 40 12.24 26.05 -11.14
C VAL A 40 13.16 26.84 -10.22
N ALA A 41 12.65 27.92 -9.62
CA ALA A 41 13.40 28.70 -8.63
C ALA A 41 13.70 27.84 -7.39
N PRO A 42 14.88 28.00 -6.77
CA PRO A 42 15.22 27.26 -5.57
C PRO A 42 14.27 27.64 -4.42
N PRO A 43 13.89 26.67 -3.56
CA PRO A 43 13.04 26.95 -2.42
C PRO A 43 13.73 27.92 -1.46
N PRO A 44 12.98 28.80 -0.77
CA PRO A 44 13.53 29.68 0.24
C PRO A 44 14.20 28.84 1.34
N GLN A 45 15.46 29.13 1.61
CA GLN A 45 16.20 28.47 2.69
C GLN A 45 15.62 28.94 4.03
N ALA A 46 15.20 27.97 4.86
CA ALA A 46 14.80 28.26 6.22
C ALA A 46 15.96 28.91 6.98
N ALA A 47 15.68 30.00 7.68
CA ALA A 47 16.65 30.65 8.55
C ALA A 47 17.19 29.62 9.56
N ARG A 48 18.51 29.54 9.70
CA ARG A 48 19.13 28.66 10.71
C ARG A 48 18.65 29.10 12.10
N PRO A 49 18.23 28.16 12.97
CA PRO A 49 17.92 28.47 14.36
C PRO A 49 19.14 29.13 15.01
N GLN A 50 18.93 30.30 15.60
CA GLN A 50 19.97 30.93 16.42
C GLN A 50 20.18 30.08 17.68
N PRO A 51 21.42 29.94 18.18
CA PRO A 51 21.69 29.24 19.42
C PRO A 51 20.88 29.86 20.56
N GLN A 52 20.00 29.07 21.18
CA GLN A 52 19.31 29.48 22.39
C GLN A 52 20.34 29.51 23.54
N VAL A 53 20.46 30.66 24.20
CA VAL A 53 21.29 30.79 25.40
C VAL A 53 20.65 29.98 26.51
N LEU A 54 21.35 28.94 26.98
CA LEU A 54 20.87 28.10 28.07
C LEU A 54 20.90 28.89 29.39
N PRO A 55 19.86 28.81 30.23
CA PRO A 55 19.87 29.45 31.54
C PRO A 55 21.05 28.98 32.38
N SER A 56 21.72 29.92 33.04
CA SER A 56 22.79 29.63 33.98
C SER A 56 22.28 28.74 35.12
N PRO A 57 23.04 27.72 35.56
CA PRO A 57 22.61 26.84 36.64
C PRO A 57 22.41 27.64 37.93
N GLN A 58 21.24 27.47 38.53
CA GLN A 58 20.89 28.13 39.78
C GLN A 58 21.64 27.48 40.95
N PRO A 59 22.10 28.25 41.97
CA PRO A 59 22.80 27.69 43.11
C PRO A 59 21.94 26.61 43.79
N THR A 60 22.45 25.38 43.82
CA THR A 60 21.75 24.21 44.37
C THR A 60 21.70 24.35 45.89
N GLN A 61 20.53 24.68 46.43
CA GLN A 61 20.29 24.49 47.86
C GLN A 61 20.30 22.98 48.18
N PRO A 62 20.67 22.57 49.41
CA PRO A 62 20.65 21.16 49.80
C PRO A 62 19.24 20.57 49.63
N ILE A 63 19.12 19.56 48.77
CA ILE A 63 17.86 18.85 48.55
C ILE A 63 17.60 17.96 49.77
N LYS A 64 16.46 18.14 50.44
CA LYS A 64 16.07 17.30 51.58
C LYS A 64 15.78 15.88 51.09
N SER A 65 16.38 14.87 51.74
CA SER A 65 16.13 13.46 51.43
C SER A 65 14.68 13.10 51.80
N THR A 66 13.89 12.68 50.82
CA THR A 66 12.52 12.17 51.02
C THR A 66 12.47 10.65 51.17
N GLY A 67 13.63 10.01 51.39
CA GLY A 67 13.73 8.55 51.49
C GLY A 67 13.75 7.84 50.12
N PRO A 68 13.79 6.50 50.14
CA PRO A 68 13.82 5.69 48.92
C PRO A 68 12.55 5.90 48.09
N ALA A 69 12.70 5.92 46.76
CA ALA A 69 11.55 5.97 45.86
C ALA A 69 10.64 4.74 46.08
N GLN A 70 9.34 4.97 46.25
CA GLN A 70 8.37 3.89 46.31
C GLN A 70 8.17 3.33 44.90
N VAL A 71 8.41 2.04 44.72
CA VAL A 71 8.20 1.35 43.44
C VAL A 71 6.73 0.96 43.35
N ALA A 72 6.00 1.57 42.43
CA ALA A 72 4.63 1.15 42.11
C ALA A 72 4.65 -0.25 41.47
N PRO A 73 3.67 -1.12 41.78
CA PRO A 73 3.51 -2.40 41.12
C PRO A 73 3.35 -2.22 39.60
N ALA A 74 3.92 -3.15 38.83
CA ALA A 74 3.73 -3.15 37.38
C ALA A 74 2.23 -3.30 37.03
N PRO A 75 1.72 -2.59 36.02
CA PRO A 75 0.33 -2.75 35.56
C PRO A 75 0.03 -4.19 35.16
N ALA A 76 -1.20 -4.64 35.42
CA ALA A 76 -1.65 -5.97 35.01
C ALA A 76 -1.64 -6.11 33.48
N PRO A 77 -1.33 -7.30 32.94
CA PRO A 77 -1.38 -7.55 31.50
C PRO A 77 -2.79 -7.31 30.95
N LYS A 78 -2.90 -6.50 29.89
CA LYS A 78 -4.17 -6.34 29.17
C LYS A 78 -4.56 -7.67 28.50
N PRO A 79 -5.84 -8.09 28.53
CA PRO A 79 -6.30 -9.23 27.76
C PRO A 79 -5.92 -9.09 26.29
N ALA A 80 -5.44 -10.18 25.68
CA ALA A 80 -5.13 -10.17 24.26
C ALA A 80 -6.41 -9.98 23.44
N ASP A 81 -6.38 -9.01 22.54
CA ASP A 81 -7.50 -8.76 21.63
C ASP A 81 -7.72 -9.99 20.73
N LYS A 82 -8.93 -10.54 20.81
CA LYS A 82 -9.30 -11.76 20.07
C LYS A 82 -9.56 -11.40 18.61
N VAL A 83 -9.13 -12.27 17.68
CA VAL A 83 -9.49 -12.15 16.26
C VAL A 83 -10.38 -13.31 15.87
N TYR A 84 -11.51 -13.02 15.24
CA TYR A 84 -12.52 -13.98 14.82
C TYR A 84 -12.54 -14.12 13.28
N ASP A 85 -12.90 -15.30 12.78
CA ASP A 85 -13.23 -15.51 11.38
C ASP A 85 -14.67 -15.05 11.09
N ARG A 86 -15.10 -15.16 9.82
CA ARG A 86 -16.49 -14.84 9.43
C ARG A 86 -17.54 -15.68 10.19
N ASN A 87 -17.18 -16.87 10.65
CA ASN A 87 -18.07 -17.77 11.38
C ASN A 87 -18.07 -17.51 12.90
N GLY A 88 -17.36 -16.47 13.38
CA GLY A 88 -17.25 -16.13 14.79
C GLY A 88 -16.27 -17.00 15.58
N ARG A 89 -15.45 -17.82 14.92
CA ARG A 89 -14.42 -18.65 15.58
C ARG A 89 -13.15 -17.86 15.76
N ILE A 90 -12.49 -18.00 16.92
CA ILE A 90 -11.17 -17.38 17.14
C ILE A 90 -10.19 -17.96 16.13
N VAL A 91 -9.43 -17.08 15.47
CA VAL A 91 -8.40 -17.44 14.50
C VAL A 91 -7.04 -17.43 15.19
N PRO A 92 -6.44 -18.61 15.47
CA PRO A 92 -5.13 -18.68 16.10
C PRO A 92 -4.05 -18.08 15.19
N GLY A 93 -3.06 -17.42 15.80
CA GLY A 93 -1.97 -16.79 15.06
C GLY A 93 -2.37 -15.50 14.34
N VAL A 94 -3.63 -15.07 14.45
CA VAL A 94 -4.06 -13.78 13.92
C VAL A 94 -4.21 -12.80 15.06
N ARG A 95 -3.57 -11.63 14.92
CA ARG A 95 -3.59 -10.54 15.91
C ARG A 95 -4.01 -9.22 15.27
N PRO A 96 -4.62 -8.29 16.00
CA PRO A 96 -4.86 -6.95 15.48
C PRO A 96 -3.55 -6.27 15.11
N ALA A 97 -3.55 -5.59 13.97
CA ALA A 97 -2.38 -4.90 13.46
C ALA A 97 -2.65 -3.43 13.09
N GLY A 98 -3.89 -2.98 13.28
CA GLY A 98 -4.31 -1.61 13.07
C GLY A 98 -5.84 -1.50 13.01
N PRO A 99 -6.36 -0.28 12.81
CA PRO A 99 -7.78 -0.07 12.58
C PRO A 99 -8.25 -0.93 11.41
N ASN A 100 -9.31 -1.72 11.63
CA ASN A 100 -9.89 -2.60 10.61
C ASN A 100 -8.88 -3.53 9.91
N ARG A 101 -7.76 -3.86 10.56
CA ARG A 101 -6.75 -4.78 10.00
C ARG A 101 -6.21 -5.74 11.03
N VAL A 102 -6.01 -6.98 10.58
CA VAL A 102 -5.37 -8.03 11.37
C VAL A 102 -4.20 -8.62 10.61
N PHE A 103 -3.20 -9.07 11.34
CA PHE A 103 -2.01 -9.73 10.83
C PHE A 103 -2.05 -11.21 11.20
N ASP A 104 -1.97 -12.07 10.19
CA ASP A 104 -1.83 -13.51 10.35
C ASP A 104 -0.36 -13.89 10.36
N SER A 105 0.16 -14.26 11.53
CA SER A 105 1.56 -14.65 11.71
C SER A 105 1.91 -15.96 11.00
N ARG A 106 0.92 -16.79 10.65
CA ARG A 106 1.15 -18.07 9.97
C ARG A 106 1.46 -17.87 8.49
N THR A 107 0.80 -16.90 7.86
CA THR A 107 0.96 -16.60 6.43
C THR A 107 1.77 -15.33 6.17
N GLY A 108 2.02 -14.51 7.20
CA GLY A 108 2.63 -13.19 7.08
C GLY A 108 1.74 -12.17 6.37
N ARG A 109 0.45 -12.46 6.19
CA ARG A 109 -0.49 -11.63 5.43
C ARG A 109 -1.34 -10.79 6.35
N TYR A 110 -1.77 -9.66 5.83
CA TYR A 110 -2.76 -8.81 6.47
C TYR A 110 -4.12 -9.04 5.86
N TYR A 111 -5.15 -9.03 6.70
CA TYR A 111 -6.55 -9.11 6.28
C TYR A 111 -7.30 -7.89 6.79
N ASP A 112 -8.33 -7.51 6.05
CA ASP A 112 -9.28 -6.52 6.52
C ASP A 112 -10.15 -7.13 7.62
N SER A 113 -10.59 -6.30 8.55
CA SER A 113 -11.43 -6.71 9.66
C SER A 113 -12.45 -5.64 10.03
N VAL A 114 -13.43 -6.04 10.81
CA VAL A 114 -14.38 -5.13 11.47
C VAL A 114 -14.35 -5.35 12.97
N PRO A 115 -14.68 -4.33 13.78
CA PRO A 115 -14.86 -4.52 15.22
C PRO A 115 -15.94 -5.57 15.48
N ALA A 116 -15.68 -6.50 16.39
CA ALA A 116 -16.61 -7.57 16.75
C ALA A 116 -16.45 -7.92 18.23
N GLY A 117 -17.43 -7.48 19.05
CA GLY A 117 -17.44 -7.71 20.49
C GLY A 117 -16.14 -7.27 21.17
N ASP A 118 -15.44 -8.22 21.79
CA ASP A 118 -14.17 -8.02 22.50
C ASP A 118 -12.93 -8.01 21.57
N GLY A 119 -13.11 -7.84 20.26
CA GLY A 119 -12.05 -8.03 19.29
C GLY A 119 -12.37 -7.59 17.88
N GLN A 120 -11.75 -8.27 16.91
CA GLN A 120 -11.87 -7.97 15.48
C GLN A 120 -12.31 -9.21 14.72
N GLN A 121 -13.09 -9.05 13.66
CA GLN A 121 -13.53 -10.13 12.78
C GLN A 121 -13.02 -9.94 11.36
N ILE A 122 -12.41 -10.97 10.77
CA ILE A 122 -11.86 -10.92 9.42
C ILE A 122 -12.98 -10.74 8.37
N LYS A 123 -12.85 -9.69 7.56
CA LYS A 123 -13.55 -9.54 6.29
C LYS A 123 -12.85 -10.40 5.25
N ARG A 124 -13.52 -11.44 4.81
CA ARG A 124 -13.14 -12.23 3.63
C ARG A 124 -13.96 -11.81 2.43
#